data_AF-A0A0H2RRA2-F1
#
_entry.id   AF-A0A0H2RRA2-F1
#
_cell.length_a   1.000
_cell.length_b   1.000
_cell.length_c   1.000
_cell.angle_alpha   90.00
_cell.angle_beta   90.00
_cell.angle_gamma   90.00
#
_symmetry.space_group_name_H-M   'P 1'
#
loop_
_entity.id
_entity.type
_entity.pdbx_description
1 polymer ?
#
loop_
_entity_poly.entity_id
_entity_poly.type
_entity_poly.pdbx_seq_one_letter_code
_entity_poly.pdbx_strand_id
1 'polypeptide(L)'
;MKMHLTVNPGMAHINYIATIVPLSNEASALFRQGKFAEAEKKHIEVLALKELDFGRDDTKVAITLNDLGETQLKLNKLDAAEENLRRAVTIWEADDKLGVDAAIARESLAQKYKSDEAKALRVRGSSSVLCGNNDCPANKVPGKVELLKLEDMKACKFCKSVFYCSENCRSIDWTGRHKRLCRVSPRTI
;
A
#
# COMPACT_ATOMS: atom_id res chain seq x y z
N MET A 1 -17.44 -9.31 47.60
CA MET A 1 -16.24 -9.40 46.74
C MET A 1 -16.71 -9.66 45.31
N LYS A 2 -16.81 -8.62 44.46
CA LYS A 2 -17.22 -8.78 43.06
C LYS A 2 -16.00 -9.27 42.28
N MET A 3 -16.00 -10.54 41.91
CA MET A 3 -14.99 -11.11 41.02
C MET A 3 -15.22 -10.51 39.62
N HIS A 4 -14.26 -9.73 39.13
CA HIS A 4 -14.28 -9.19 37.76
C HIS A 4 -14.10 -10.35 36.76
N LEU A 5 -15.22 -10.96 36.37
CA LEU A 5 -15.28 -11.86 35.22
C LEU A 5 -15.39 -11.00 33.96
N THR A 6 -14.26 -10.59 33.37
CA THR A 6 -14.09 -10.30 31.93
C THR A 6 -12.64 -9.85 31.66
N VAL A 7 -11.68 -10.77 31.61
CA VAL A 7 -10.37 -10.49 30.97
C VAL A 7 -9.86 -11.68 30.16
N ASN A 8 -10.74 -12.62 29.79
CA ASN A 8 -10.36 -13.63 28.80
C ASN A 8 -10.72 -13.08 27.42
N PRO A 9 -9.74 -12.76 26.56
CA PRO A 9 -10.03 -12.32 25.22
C PRO A 9 -10.86 -13.36 24.47
N GLY A 10 -11.82 -12.90 23.66
CA GLY A 10 -12.64 -13.80 22.85
C GLY A 10 -11.77 -14.68 21.95
N MET A 11 -12.27 -15.86 21.57
CA MET A 11 -11.49 -16.87 20.84
C MET A 11 -10.86 -16.33 19.54
N ALA A 12 -11.55 -15.41 18.85
CA ALA A 12 -11.01 -14.72 17.67
C ALA A 12 -9.79 -13.82 18.00
N HIS A 13 -9.79 -13.15 19.16
CA HIS A 13 -8.64 -12.35 19.59
C HIS A 13 -7.46 -13.23 20.01
N ILE A 14 -7.73 -14.39 20.61
CA ILE A 14 -6.71 -15.40 20.93
C ILE A 14 -6.10 -15.96 19.63
N ASN A 15 -6.93 -16.36 18.66
CA ASN A 15 -6.47 -16.85 17.35
C ASN A 15 -5.65 -15.80 16.61
N TYR A 16 -6.09 -14.54 16.66
CA TYR A 16 -5.37 -13.43 16.05
C TYR A 16 -3.95 -13.27 16.61
N ILE A 17 -3.82 -13.20 17.94
CA ILE A 17 -2.52 -12.99 18.59
C ILE A 17 -1.64 -14.24 18.48
N ALA A 18 -2.20 -15.44 18.69
CA ALA A 18 -1.43 -16.67 18.78
C ALA A 18 -1.04 -17.26 17.42
N THR A 19 -1.80 -16.97 16.36
CA THR A 19 -1.62 -17.62 15.05
C THR A 19 -1.43 -16.61 13.92
N ILE A 20 -2.34 -15.64 13.78
CA ILE A 20 -2.31 -14.70 12.65
C ILE A 20 -1.09 -13.76 12.72
N VAL A 21 -0.78 -13.22 13.92
CA VAL A 21 0.36 -12.30 14.10
C VAL A 21 1.70 -12.97 13.80
N PRO A 22 2.03 -14.17 14.36
CA PRO A 22 3.26 -14.88 14.01
C PRO A 22 3.40 -15.17 12.52
N LEU A 23 2.35 -15.65 11.86
CA LEU A 23 2.37 -15.93 10.42
C LEU A 23 2.57 -14.66 9.59
N SER A 24 1.96 -13.55 9.99
CA SER A 24 2.14 -12.24 9.33
C SER A 24 3.59 -11.75 9.46
N ASN A 25 4.19 -11.93 10.64
CA ASN A 25 5.59 -11.57 10.89
C ASN A 25 6.56 -12.46 10.09
N GLU A 26 6.26 -13.76 9.96
CA GLU A 26 7.03 -14.70 9.14
C GLU A 26 6.98 -14.29 7.66
N ALA A 27 5.78 -14.02 7.12
CA ALA A 27 5.61 -13.56 5.75
C ALA A 27 6.44 -12.30 5.45
N SER A 28 6.36 -11.33 6.36
CA SER A 28 7.14 -10.08 6.28
C SER A 28 8.65 -10.32 6.35
N ALA A 29 9.10 -11.27 7.18
CA ALA A 29 10.51 -11.63 7.28
C ALA A 29 11.02 -12.31 6.00
N LEU A 30 10.23 -13.21 5.42
CA LEU A 30 10.53 -13.86 4.13
C LEU A 30 10.62 -12.83 3.00
N PHE A 31 9.69 -11.87 2.96
CA PHE A 31 9.74 -10.77 1.99
C PHE A 31 11.03 -9.95 2.12
N ARG A 32 11.42 -9.55 3.33
CA ARG A 32 12.67 -8.81 3.58
C ARG A 32 13.93 -9.61 3.21
N GLN A 33 13.88 -10.93 3.27
CA GLN A 33 14.96 -11.82 2.83
C GLN A 33 14.97 -12.05 1.31
N GLY A 34 14.02 -11.49 0.56
CA GLY A 34 13.88 -11.71 -0.88
C GLY A 34 13.23 -13.05 -1.25
N LYS A 35 12.73 -13.82 -0.27
CA LYS A 35 12.05 -15.11 -0.49
C LYS A 35 10.58 -14.90 -0.85
N PHE A 36 10.34 -14.20 -1.96
CA PHE A 36 9.00 -13.72 -2.31
C PHE A 36 7.98 -14.84 -2.54
N ALA A 37 8.37 -15.98 -3.10
CA ALA A 37 7.46 -17.11 -3.32
C ALA A 37 7.00 -17.77 -2.02
N GLU A 38 7.86 -17.82 -1.00
CA GLU A 38 7.50 -18.31 0.33
C GLU A 38 6.63 -17.28 1.07
N ALA A 39 6.98 -16.00 0.96
CA ALA A 39 6.18 -14.90 1.52
C ALA A 39 4.76 -14.88 0.96
N GLU A 40 4.58 -15.05 -0.36
CA GLU A 40 3.27 -15.08 -1.00
C GLU A 40 2.37 -16.17 -0.41
N LYS A 41 2.90 -17.39 -0.25
CA LYS A 41 2.14 -18.50 0.35
C LYS A 41 1.68 -18.17 1.77
N LYS A 42 2.56 -17.58 2.57
CA LYS A 42 2.24 -17.17 3.95
C LYS A 42 1.23 -16.03 3.99
N HIS A 43 1.34 -15.05 3.10
CA HIS A 43 0.35 -13.97 2.99
C HIS A 43 -1.04 -14.49 2.59
N ILE A 44 -1.13 -15.48 1.70
CA ILE A 44 -2.41 -16.13 1.34
C ILE A 44 -3.03 -16.85 2.54
N GLU A 45 -2.22 -17.57 3.32
CA GLU A 45 -2.68 -18.25 4.54
C GLU A 45 -3.22 -17.24 5.57
N VAL A 46 -2.47 -16.18 5.83
CA VAL A 46 -2.86 -15.09 6.73
C VAL A 46 -4.15 -14.41 6.24
N LEU A 47 -4.29 -14.20 4.93
CA LEU A 47 -5.45 -13.56 4.34
C LEU A 47 -6.71 -14.39 4.61
N ALA A 48 -6.65 -15.70 4.37
CA ALA A 48 -7.78 -16.60 4.61
C ALA A 48 -8.23 -16.59 6.09
N LEU A 49 -7.27 -16.62 7.03
CA LEU A 49 -7.56 -16.56 8.46
C LEU A 49 -8.19 -15.22 8.87
N LYS A 50 -7.66 -14.10 8.36
CA LYS A 50 -8.22 -12.78 8.66
C LYS A 50 -9.61 -12.56 8.08
N GLU A 51 -9.86 -13.04 6.86
CA GLU A 51 -11.20 -12.98 6.25
C GLU A 51 -12.22 -13.79 7.06
N LEU A 52 -11.82 -14.94 7.61
CA LEU A 52 -12.68 -15.78 8.45
C LEU A 52 -13.02 -15.10 9.78
N ASP A 53 -12.02 -14.51 10.45
CA ASP A 53 -12.19 -13.98 11.80
C ASP A 53 -12.80 -12.57 11.84
N PHE A 54 -12.52 -11.74 10.83
CA PHE A 54 -12.92 -10.32 10.82
C PHE A 54 -13.86 -9.93 9.70
N GLY A 55 -14.02 -10.79 8.68
CA GLY A 55 -14.76 -10.47 7.47
C GLY A 55 -13.91 -9.83 6.39
N ARG A 56 -14.43 -9.84 5.15
CA ARG A 56 -13.70 -9.50 3.92
C ARG A 56 -13.33 -8.03 3.76
N ASP A 57 -14.00 -7.15 4.49
CA ASP A 57 -13.86 -5.69 4.37
C ASP A 57 -13.18 -5.06 5.60
N ASP A 58 -12.61 -5.87 6.51
CA ASP A 58 -11.87 -5.36 7.67
C ASP A 58 -10.52 -4.77 7.24
N THR A 59 -10.09 -3.71 7.91
CA THR A 59 -8.84 -3.00 7.63
C THR A 59 -7.59 -3.88 7.82
N LYS A 60 -7.65 -4.91 8.67
CA LYS A 60 -6.59 -5.93 8.84
C LYS A 60 -6.45 -6.83 7.61
N VAL A 61 -7.56 -7.08 6.89
CA VAL A 61 -7.56 -7.80 5.62
C VAL A 61 -6.90 -6.94 4.55
N ALA A 62 -7.22 -5.66 4.49
CA ALA A 62 -6.60 -4.71 3.56
C ALA A 62 -5.07 -4.60 3.70
N ILE A 63 -4.54 -4.61 4.93
CA ILE A 63 -3.08 -4.67 5.17
C ILE A 63 -2.46 -5.89 4.49
N THR A 64 -3.03 -7.08 4.70
CA THR A 64 -2.50 -8.31 4.11
C THR A 64 -2.67 -8.36 2.59
N LEU A 65 -3.76 -7.79 2.06
CA LEU A 65 -3.94 -7.64 0.61
C LEU A 65 -2.87 -6.74 -0.01
N ASN A 66 -2.50 -5.64 0.65
CA ASN A 66 -1.42 -4.77 0.18
C ASN A 66 -0.08 -5.51 0.17
N ASP A 67 0.30 -6.17 1.27
CA ASP A 67 1.56 -6.90 1.38
C ASP A 67 1.66 -8.05 0.35
N LEU A 68 0.55 -8.76 0.14
CA LEU A 68 0.44 -9.79 -0.89
C LEU A 68 0.63 -9.20 -2.29
N GLY A 69 -0.02 -8.07 -2.56
CA GLY A 69 0.10 -7.36 -3.83
C GLY A 69 1.54 -6.90 -4.12
N GLU A 70 2.22 -6.33 -3.13
CA GLU A 70 3.64 -5.95 -3.24
C GLU A 70 4.54 -7.17 -3.49
N THR A 71 4.31 -8.26 -2.78
CA THR A 71 5.02 -9.53 -2.98
C THR A 71 4.82 -10.06 -4.41
N GLN A 72 3.61 -9.97 -4.93
CA GLN A 72 3.27 -10.40 -6.28
C GLN A 72 3.90 -9.50 -7.36
N LEU A 73 4.04 -8.20 -7.12
CA LEU A 73 4.81 -7.31 -7.99
C LEU A 73 6.29 -7.74 -8.07
N LYS A 74 6.90 -8.13 -6.94
CA LYS A 74 8.29 -8.65 -6.92
C LYS A 74 8.42 -9.98 -7.66
N LEU A 75 7.36 -10.78 -7.72
CA LEU A 75 7.28 -12.02 -8.49
C LEU A 75 6.84 -11.80 -9.96
N ASN A 76 6.63 -10.56 -10.39
CA ASN A 76 6.09 -10.20 -11.70
C ASN A 76 4.69 -10.79 -12.01
N LYS A 77 3.91 -11.10 -10.96
CA LYS A 77 2.52 -11.58 -11.05
C LYS A 77 1.57 -10.38 -11.08
N LEU A 78 1.62 -9.62 -12.16
CA LEU A 78 1.06 -8.28 -12.21
C LEU A 78 -0.48 -8.24 -12.07
N ASP A 79 -1.20 -9.21 -12.62
CA ASP A 79 -2.68 -9.21 -12.58
C ASP A 79 -3.22 -9.57 -11.19
N ALA A 80 -2.62 -10.58 -10.54
CA ALA A 80 -2.96 -10.94 -9.16
C ALA A 80 -2.60 -9.80 -8.19
N ALA A 81 -1.45 -9.14 -8.39
CA ALA A 81 -1.06 -7.98 -7.60
C ALA A 81 -2.09 -6.85 -7.71
N GLU A 82 -2.52 -6.56 -8.94
CA GLU A 82 -3.52 -5.53 -9.18
C GLU A 82 -4.85 -5.81 -8.47
N GLU A 83 -5.35 -7.03 -8.56
CA GLU A 83 -6.62 -7.42 -7.93
C GLU A 83 -6.57 -7.17 -6.41
N ASN A 84 -5.51 -7.65 -5.76
CA ASN A 84 -5.32 -7.49 -4.32
C ASN A 84 -5.16 -6.02 -3.91
N LEU A 85 -4.36 -5.25 -4.65
CA LEU A 85 -4.12 -3.84 -4.35
C LEU A 85 -5.37 -2.98 -4.55
N ARG A 86 -6.17 -3.24 -5.61
CA ARG A 86 -7.46 -2.54 -5.81
C ARG A 86 -8.42 -2.78 -4.66
N ARG A 87 -8.46 -4.01 -4.16
CA ARG A 87 -9.31 -4.36 -3.02
C ARG A 87 -8.83 -3.70 -1.73
N ALA A 88 -7.52 -3.67 -1.48
CA ALA A 88 -6.94 -2.94 -0.34
C ALA A 88 -7.30 -1.44 -0.38
N VAL A 89 -7.15 -0.80 -1.54
CA VAL A 89 -7.56 0.62 -1.75
C VAL A 89 -9.03 0.82 -1.44
N THR A 90 -9.90 -0.05 -1.95
CA THR A 90 -11.36 0.07 -1.75
C THR A 90 -11.74 0.00 -0.26
N ILE A 91 -11.13 -0.92 0.49
CA ILE A 91 -11.39 -1.07 1.94
C ILE A 91 -10.88 0.15 2.71
N TRP A 92 -9.66 0.63 2.42
CA TRP A 92 -9.10 1.78 3.11
C TRP A 92 -9.75 3.11 2.72
N GLU A 93 -10.26 3.25 1.50
CA GLU A 93 -11.02 4.43 1.06
C GLU A 93 -12.42 4.51 1.72
N ALA A 94 -12.93 3.41 2.26
CA ALA A 94 -14.17 3.43 3.03
C ALA A 94 -13.99 4.04 4.45
N ASP A 95 -12.76 4.22 4.93
CA ASP A 95 -12.44 4.85 6.21
C ASP A 95 -11.50 6.06 6.01
N ASP A 96 -12.05 7.27 6.15
CA ASP A 96 -11.31 8.54 5.99
C ASP A 96 -10.04 8.64 6.86
N LYS A 97 -9.93 7.86 7.95
CA LYS A 97 -8.75 7.86 8.82
C LYS A 97 -7.56 7.10 8.24
N LEU A 98 -7.76 6.28 7.20
CA LEU A 98 -6.75 5.39 6.62
C LEU A 98 -6.17 5.94 5.31
N GLY A 99 -6.17 7.27 5.15
CA GLY A 99 -5.64 7.93 3.96
C GLY A 99 -4.17 7.62 3.66
N VAL A 100 -3.36 7.32 4.69
CA VAL A 100 -1.96 6.89 4.51
C VAL A 100 -1.89 5.51 3.87
N ASP A 101 -2.60 4.53 4.44
CA ASP A 101 -2.61 3.15 3.95
C ASP A 101 -3.17 3.09 2.52
N ALA A 102 -4.29 3.77 2.26
CA ALA A 102 -4.83 3.92 0.91
C ALA A 102 -3.81 4.49 -0.08
N ALA A 103 -3.02 5.49 0.34
CA ALA A 103 -1.97 6.06 -0.52
C ALA A 103 -0.80 5.09 -0.78
N ILE A 104 -0.45 4.23 0.19
CA ILE A 104 0.56 3.16 -0.01
C ILE A 104 0.07 2.18 -1.08
N ALA A 105 -1.15 1.65 -0.94
CA ALA A 105 -1.66 0.69 -1.94
C ALA A 105 -1.83 1.30 -3.33
N ARG A 106 -2.24 2.58 -3.43
CA ARG A 106 -2.28 3.29 -4.73
C ARG A 106 -0.89 3.42 -5.35
N GLU A 107 0.14 3.69 -4.55
CA GLU A 107 1.53 3.74 -5.04
C GLU A 107 2.00 2.38 -5.55
N SER A 108 1.77 1.32 -4.78
CA SER A 108 2.12 -0.06 -5.16
C SER A 108 1.39 -0.46 -6.45
N LEU A 109 0.10 -0.14 -6.58
CA LEU A 109 -0.66 -0.41 -7.80
C LEU A 109 -0.12 0.38 -9.00
N ALA A 110 0.26 1.63 -8.80
CA ALA A 110 0.79 2.50 -9.86
C ALA A 110 2.12 2.01 -10.46
N GLN A 111 2.85 1.12 -9.80
CA GLN A 111 4.08 0.51 -10.35
C GLN A 111 3.81 -0.38 -11.58
N LYS A 112 2.60 -0.95 -11.71
CA LYS A 112 2.20 -1.76 -12.88
C LYS A 112 1.96 -0.90 -14.13
N TYR A 113 1.55 0.35 -13.94
CA TYR A 113 0.89 1.13 -14.97
C TYR A 113 1.84 2.09 -15.70
N LYS A 114 1.46 2.44 -16.94
CA LYS A 114 2.12 3.51 -17.69
C LYS A 114 1.79 4.87 -17.06
N SER A 115 2.53 5.90 -17.46
CA SER A 115 2.48 7.28 -16.93
C SER A 115 1.08 7.75 -16.54
N ASP A 116 0.11 7.69 -17.45
CA ASP A 116 -1.13 8.44 -17.28
C ASP A 116 -2.10 7.69 -16.36
N GLU A 117 -2.14 6.37 -16.47
CA GLU A 117 -2.92 5.49 -15.60
C GLU A 117 -2.31 5.43 -14.19
N ALA A 118 -0.99 5.35 -14.07
CA ALA A 118 -0.27 5.37 -12.80
C ALA A 118 -0.50 6.71 -12.06
N LYS A 119 -0.55 7.83 -12.79
CA LYS A 119 -0.93 9.13 -12.20
C LYS A 119 -2.37 9.12 -11.70
N ALA A 120 -3.30 8.67 -12.53
CA ALA A 120 -4.73 8.62 -12.18
C ALA A 120 -4.97 7.77 -10.93
N LEU A 121 -4.26 6.65 -10.79
CA LEU A 121 -4.33 5.79 -9.62
C LEU A 121 -3.79 6.46 -8.35
N ARG A 122 -2.64 7.13 -8.42
CA ARG A 122 -2.07 7.83 -7.26
C ARG A 122 -2.98 8.93 -6.72
N VAL A 123 -3.69 9.64 -7.60
CA VAL A 123 -4.55 10.79 -7.23
C VAL A 123 -6.03 10.43 -7.03
N ARG A 124 -6.40 9.16 -7.22
CA ARG A 124 -7.79 8.70 -7.09
C ARG A 124 -8.28 8.89 -5.65
N GLY A 125 -9.45 9.51 -5.49
CA GLY A 125 -10.20 9.54 -4.23
C GLY A 125 -9.55 10.32 -3.08
N SER A 126 -8.41 11.00 -3.28
CA SER A 126 -7.68 11.68 -2.20
C SER A 126 -7.00 12.95 -2.68
N SER A 127 -7.10 14.02 -1.89
CA SER A 127 -6.34 15.27 -2.09
C SER A 127 -4.85 15.14 -1.74
N SER A 128 -4.47 13.98 -1.20
CA SER A 128 -3.16 13.73 -0.60
C SER A 128 -2.55 12.43 -1.12
N VAL A 129 -1.25 12.47 -1.45
CA VAL A 129 -0.53 11.37 -2.09
C VAL A 129 0.82 11.13 -1.42
N LEU A 130 1.38 9.94 -1.60
CA LEU A 130 2.76 9.65 -1.20
C LEU A 130 3.77 10.08 -2.24
N CYS A 131 5.03 10.19 -1.81
CA CYS A 131 6.14 10.35 -2.72
C CYS A 131 6.42 9.01 -3.42
N GLY A 132 6.20 8.95 -4.74
CA GLY A 132 6.53 7.78 -5.57
C GLY A 132 8.03 7.54 -5.79
N ASN A 133 8.90 8.19 -5.01
CA ASN A 133 10.31 7.83 -4.94
C ASN A 133 10.49 6.75 -3.87
N ASN A 134 10.68 5.49 -4.29
CA ASN A 134 10.91 4.36 -3.39
C ASN A 134 12.16 4.55 -2.50
N ASP A 135 13.12 5.37 -2.94
CA ASP A 135 14.30 5.72 -2.17
C ASP A 135 14.12 6.93 -1.25
N CYS A 136 12.91 7.52 -1.21
CA CYS A 136 12.62 8.65 -0.35
C CYS A 136 12.89 8.28 1.12
N PRO A 137 13.66 9.08 1.87
CA PRO A 137 13.88 8.86 3.29
C PRO A 137 12.58 8.78 4.11
N ALA A 138 11.52 9.48 3.66
CA ALA A 138 10.21 9.42 4.30
C ALA A 138 9.53 8.04 4.18
N ASN A 139 9.82 7.28 3.12
CA ASN A 139 9.30 5.93 2.90
C ASN A 139 10.12 4.86 3.64
N LYS A 140 11.31 5.22 4.16
CA LYS A 140 12.23 4.32 4.86
C LYS A 140 12.16 4.43 6.39
N VAL A 141 11.46 5.44 6.92
CA VAL A 141 11.34 5.66 8.37
C VAL A 141 9.91 5.35 8.82
N PRO A 142 9.71 4.30 9.65
CA PRO A 142 8.40 4.00 10.23
C PRO A 142 7.84 5.21 10.98
N GLY A 143 6.59 5.59 10.68
CA GLY A 143 5.89 6.70 11.36
C GLY A 143 6.25 8.11 10.90
N LYS A 144 7.10 8.29 9.88
CA LYS A 144 7.37 9.60 9.24
C LYS A 144 6.90 9.67 7.78
N VAL A 145 5.97 8.79 7.41
CA VAL A 145 5.33 8.80 6.11
C VAL A 145 4.43 10.03 6.05
N GLU A 146 4.78 11.00 5.21
CA GLU A 146 4.03 12.24 5.07
C GLU A 146 3.21 12.24 3.80
N LEU A 147 1.90 12.43 3.99
CA LEU A 147 0.97 12.70 2.91
C LEU A 147 1.21 14.10 2.35
N LEU A 148 1.48 14.17 1.06
CA LEU A 148 1.71 15.40 0.33
C LEU A 148 0.39 15.85 -0.29
N LYS A 149 -0.04 17.09 0.01
CA LYS A 149 -1.21 17.69 -0.64
C LYS A 149 -0.93 17.96 -2.11
N LEU A 150 -1.86 17.57 -2.99
CA LEU A 150 -1.72 17.73 -4.44
C LEU A 150 -1.66 19.20 -4.88
N GLU A 151 -2.40 20.08 -4.19
CA GLU A 151 -2.44 21.52 -4.47
C GLU A 151 -1.11 22.25 -4.21
N ASP A 152 -0.35 21.78 -3.22
CA ASP A 152 0.92 22.38 -2.80
C ASP A 152 2.14 21.73 -3.48
N MET A 153 1.91 20.74 -4.35
CA MET A 153 2.93 19.79 -4.76
C MET A 153 3.85 20.34 -5.86
N LYS A 154 4.98 20.93 -5.47
CA LYS A 154 6.10 21.27 -6.37
C LYS A 154 7.24 20.24 -6.31
N ALA A 155 7.62 19.79 -5.12
CA ALA A 155 8.62 18.75 -4.87
C ALA A 155 8.47 18.16 -3.46
N CYS A 156 8.88 16.91 -3.24
CA CYS A 156 8.90 16.29 -1.92
C CYS A 156 9.92 17.00 -1.01
N LYS A 157 9.53 17.37 0.21
CA LYS A 157 10.42 18.10 1.12
C LYS A 157 11.62 17.29 1.61
N PHE A 158 11.51 15.95 1.65
CA PHE A 158 12.54 15.04 2.15
C PHE A 158 13.59 14.69 1.08
N CYS A 159 13.16 14.13 -0.06
CA CYS A 159 14.07 13.68 -1.11
C CYS A 159 14.25 14.70 -2.25
N LYS A 160 13.54 15.83 -2.20
CA LYS A 160 13.50 16.86 -3.26
C LYS A 160 13.01 16.34 -4.62
N SER A 161 12.57 15.07 -4.71
CA SER A 161 12.00 14.51 -5.93
C SER A 161 10.68 15.19 -6.26
N VAL A 162 10.52 15.57 -7.53
CA VAL A 162 9.24 16.02 -8.07
C VAL A 162 8.30 14.82 -8.15
N PHE A 163 7.00 15.06 -8.00
CA PHE A 163 6.02 14.00 -8.20
C PHE A 163 5.96 13.62 -9.68
N TYR A 164 6.41 12.40 -9.98
CA TYR A 164 6.36 11.85 -11.31
C TYR A 164 5.15 10.94 -11.44
N CYS A 165 4.50 11.00 -12.59
CA CYS A 165 3.37 10.16 -12.96
C CYS A 165 3.74 8.67 -13.12
N SER A 166 5.03 8.33 -13.29
CA SER A 166 5.53 6.95 -13.33
C SER A 166 7.03 6.87 -13.02
N GLU A 167 7.53 5.66 -12.78
CA GLU A 167 8.96 5.36 -12.63
C GLU A 167 9.77 5.70 -13.90
N ASN A 168 9.18 5.49 -15.08
CA ASN A 168 9.79 5.92 -16.35
C ASN A 168 9.89 7.45 -16.44
N CYS A 169 8.90 8.19 -15.94
CA CYS A 169 8.98 9.65 -15.90
C CYS A 169 10.02 10.14 -14.89
N ARG A 170 10.22 9.41 -13.79
CA ARG A 170 11.28 9.66 -12.81
C ARG A 170 12.68 9.53 -13.41
N SER A 171 12.90 8.56 -14.30
CA SER A 171 14.22 8.34 -14.93
C SER A 171 14.57 9.35 -16.03
N ILE A 172 13.58 10.08 -16.58
CA ILE A 172 13.76 10.99 -17.73
C ILE A 172 14.14 12.43 -17.31
N ASP A 173 14.15 12.75 -16.02
CA ASP A 173 14.44 14.05 -15.40
C ASP A 173 13.60 15.27 -15.89
N TRP A 174 13.28 16.16 -14.96
CA TRP A 174 12.43 17.33 -15.16
C TRP A 174 13.05 18.37 -16.11
N THR A 175 14.38 18.52 -16.09
CA THR A 175 15.08 19.66 -16.73
C THR A 175 15.31 19.47 -18.23
N GLY A 176 15.49 18.24 -18.71
CA GLY A 176 15.87 17.99 -20.11
C GLY A 176 14.71 17.71 -21.07
N ARG A 177 13.73 16.89 -20.65
CA ARG A 177 12.73 16.30 -21.58
C ARG A 177 11.32 16.16 -21.01
N HIS A 178 11.15 15.96 -19.70
CA HIS A 178 9.86 15.58 -19.13
C HIS A 178 8.80 16.70 -19.15
N LYS A 179 9.16 17.98 -18.93
CA LYS A 179 8.19 19.11 -18.96
C LYS A 179 7.34 19.15 -20.24
N ARG A 180 7.90 18.71 -21.38
CA ARG A 180 7.21 18.67 -22.69
C ARG A 180 6.41 17.39 -22.93
N LEU A 181 6.70 16.34 -22.17
CA LEU A 181 6.12 15.00 -22.30
C LEU A 181 5.03 14.72 -21.25
N CYS A 182 5.06 15.42 -20.11
CA CYS A 182 4.02 15.34 -19.08
C CYS A 182 2.75 16.02 -19.60
N ARG A 183 1.81 15.23 -20.13
CA ARG A 183 0.48 15.72 -20.51
C ARG A 183 -0.48 15.52 -19.33
N VAL A 184 -1.31 16.52 -19.07
CA VAL A 184 -2.37 16.41 -18.08
C VAL A 184 -3.44 15.49 -18.66
N SER A 185 -3.75 14.37 -18.00
CA SER A 185 -4.92 13.58 -18.37
C SER A 185 -6.16 14.47 -18.14
N PRO A 186 -7.12 14.54 -19.10
CA PRO A 186 -8.38 15.24 -18.86
C PRO A 186 -9.00 14.62 -17.61
N ARG A 187 -9.37 15.44 -16.63
CA ARG A 187 -10.09 14.96 -15.45
C ARG A 187 -11.33 14.22 -15.93
N THR A 188 -11.35 12.90 -15.82
CA THR A 188 -12.61 12.18 -15.91
C THR A 188 -13.33 12.43 -14.59
N ILE A 189 -14.44 13.17 -14.71
CA ILE A 189 -15.41 13.47 -13.66
C ILE A 189 -15.93 12.18 -13.04
#